data_AF-A0A4U8SZJ0-F1
#
_entry.id   AF-A0A4U8SZJ0-F1
#
_cell.length_a   1.000
_cell.length_b   1.000
_cell.length_c   1.000
_cell.angle_alpha   90.00
_cell.angle_beta   90.00
_cell.angle_gamma   90.00
#
_symmetry.space_group_name_H-M   'P 1'
#
loop_
_entity.id
_entity.type
_entity.pdbx_description
1 polymer ?
#
loop_
_entity_poly.entity_id
_entity_poly.type
_entity_poly.pdbx_seq_one_letter_code
_entity_poly.pdbx_strand_id
1 'polypeptide(L)'
;MLHTYINGAIADLEALIELTQLDNADIQVANHEAIFARVEQKDSLVKEFENKKSLLQQEMLLLCEKNPHKSLQDLLSEETSILLDTMRAKLEELKTLNANYARSVFAVAEFYNSLIQRVIPHENNGYGHNRPQSHILKIQA
;
A
#
# COMPACT_ATOMS: atom_id res chain seq x y z
N MET A 1 20.15 -14.95 13.60
CA MET A 1 18.79 -15.21 13.10
C MET A 1 17.87 -14.01 13.30
N LEU A 2 17.62 -13.57 14.54
CA LEU A 2 16.77 -12.40 14.81
C LEU A 2 17.16 -11.13 14.02
N HIS A 3 18.43 -10.72 14.07
CA HIS A 3 18.96 -9.59 13.27
C HIS A 3 18.75 -9.79 11.76
N THR A 4 18.92 -11.01 11.25
CA THR A 4 18.75 -11.33 9.83
C THR A 4 17.30 -11.11 9.39
N TYR A 5 16.34 -11.55 10.21
CA TYR A 5 14.92 -11.34 9.92
C TYR A 5 14.52 -9.87 10.01
N ILE A 6 15.03 -9.13 11.00
CA ILE A 6 14.75 -7.70 11.14
C ILE A 6 15.34 -6.92 9.96
N ASN A 7 16.61 -7.12 9.63
CA ASN A 7 17.26 -6.43 8.50
C ASN A 7 16.59 -6.78 7.16
N GLY A 8 16.22 -8.04 6.96
CA GLY A 8 15.46 -8.44 5.77
C GLY A 8 14.08 -7.77 5.70
N ALA A 9 13.37 -7.68 6.82
CA ALA A 9 12.09 -6.98 6.88
C ALA A 9 12.23 -5.47 6.64
N ILE A 10 13.30 -4.84 7.14
CA ILE A 10 13.62 -3.43 6.86
C ILE A 10 13.86 -3.23 5.36
N ALA A 11 14.66 -4.09 4.73
CA ALA A 11 14.93 -4.00 3.29
C ALA A 11 13.66 -4.14 2.45
N ASP A 12 12.75 -5.06 2.81
CA ASP A 12 11.45 -5.20 2.14
C ASP A 12 10.61 -3.91 2.28
N LEU A 13 10.59 -3.31 3.48
CA LEU A 13 9.88 -2.06 3.74
C LEU A 13 10.45 -0.90 2.93
N GLU A 14 11.78 -0.80 2.82
CA GLU A 14 12.44 0.23 2.02
C GLU A 14 12.08 0.09 0.54
N ALA A 15 12.12 -1.12 0.00
CA ALA A 15 11.68 -1.40 -1.37
C ALA A 15 10.19 -1.04 -1.59
N LEU A 16 9.32 -1.37 -0.63
CA LEU A 16 7.90 -1.01 -0.68
C LEU A 16 7.68 0.51 -0.63
N ILE A 17 8.47 1.23 0.18
CA ILE A 17 8.45 2.68 0.26
C ILE A 17 8.84 3.28 -1.09
N GLU A 18 9.94 2.84 -1.69
CA GLU A 18 10.41 3.32 -3.00
C GLU A 18 9.36 3.10 -4.08
N LEU A 19 8.80 1.89 -4.19
CA LEU A 19 7.75 1.59 -5.16
C LEU A 19 6.50 2.45 -4.94
N THR A 20 6.12 2.70 -3.68
CA THR A 20 4.96 3.54 -3.35
C THR A 20 5.21 5.02 -3.63
N GLN A 21 6.46 5.50 -3.51
CA GLN A 21 6.83 6.84 -3.94
C GLN A 21 6.74 6.99 -5.46
N LEU A 22 7.20 5.98 -6.21
CA LEU A 22 7.05 5.95 -7.66
C LEU A 22 5.57 5.93 -8.07
N ASP A 23 4.73 5.13 -7.40
CA ASP A 23 3.29 5.10 -7.67
C ASP A 23 2.61 6.45 -7.40
N ASN A 24 3.03 7.15 -6.33
CA ASN A 24 2.57 8.51 -6.05
C ASN A 24 3.00 9.53 -7.12
N ALA A 25 4.17 9.36 -7.74
CA ALA A 25 4.61 10.22 -8.83
C ALA A 25 3.86 9.91 -10.13
N ASP A 26 3.74 8.63 -10.48
CA ASP A 26 3.11 8.18 -11.72
C ASP A 26 1.61 8.47 -11.77
N ILE A 27 0.90 8.39 -10.63
CA ILE A 27 -0.52 8.70 -10.59
C ILE A 27 -0.81 10.17 -10.91
N GLN A 28 0.10 11.07 -10.56
CA GLN A 28 -0.03 12.50 -10.85
C GLN A 28 0.11 12.82 -12.34
N VAL A 29 0.86 12.00 -13.07
CA VAL A 29 1.07 12.13 -14.53
C VAL A 29 0.22 11.14 -15.34
N ALA A 30 -0.74 10.47 -14.70
CA ALA A 30 -1.61 9.45 -15.30
C ALA A 30 -0.87 8.27 -15.97
N ASN A 31 0.34 7.94 -15.49
CA ASN A 31 1.13 6.82 -15.98
C ASN A 31 0.69 5.49 -15.33
N HIS A 32 -0.54 5.07 -15.63
CA HIS A 32 -1.17 3.92 -14.97
C HIS A 32 -0.54 2.57 -15.34
N GLU A 33 0.04 2.43 -16.54
CA GLU A 33 0.70 1.19 -16.96
C GLU A 33 1.92 0.86 -16.07
N ALA A 34 2.73 1.86 -15.73
CA ALA A 34 3.87 1.69 -14.83
C ALA A 34 3.44 1.28 -13.42
N ILE A 35 2.34 1.83 -12.92
CA ILE A 35 1.74 1.45 -11.63
C ILE A 35 1.31 -0.02 -11.66
N PHE A 36 0.57 -0.43 -12.70
CA PHE A 36 0.10 -1.81 -12.82
C PHE A 36 1.25 -2.82 -12.95
N ALA A 37 2.33 -2.46 -13.64
CA ALA A 37 3.51 -3.31 -13.78
C ALA A 37 4.21 -3.60 -12.43
N ARG A 38 4.05 -2.73 -11.42
CA ARG A 38 4.67 -2.91 -10.09
C ARG A 38 3.83 -3.74 -9.12
N VAL A 39 2.56 -4.00 -9.42
CA VAL A 39 1.62 -4.64 -8.48
C VAL A 39 2.14 -6.01 -8.03
N GLU A 40 2.56 -6.87 -8.96
CA GLU A 40 3.06 -8.21 -8.63
C GLU A 40 4.32 -8.16 -7.75
N GLN A 41 5.23 -7.23 -8.04
CA GLN A 41 6.44 -7.02 -7.24
C GLN A 41 6.08 -6.57 -5.81
N LYS A 42 5.16 -5.62 -5.65
CA LYS A 42 4.69 -5.15 -4.34
C LYS A 42 4.00 -6.27 -3.56
N ASP A 43 3.18 -7.08 -4.22
CA ASP A 43 2.51 -8.22 -3.59
C ASP A 43 3.51 -9.28 -3.11
N SER A 44 4.59 -9.53 -3.86
CA SER A 44 5.68 -10.41 -3.41
C SER A 44 6.37 -9.85 -2.17
N LEU A 45 6.75 -8.57 -2.20
CA LEU A 45 7.42 -7.91 -1.07
C LEU A 45 6.56 -7.90 0.20
N VAL A 46 5.25 -7.65 0.08
CA VAL A 46 4.33 -7.71 1.23
C VAL A 46 4.29 -9.12 1.83
N LYS A 47 4.21 -10.16 1.00
CA LYS A 47 4.21 -11.55 1.47
C LYS A 47 5.52 -11.92 2.15
N GLU A 48 6.63 -11.51 1.57
CA GLU A 48 7.96 -11.73 2.14
C GLU A 48 8.13 -11.03 3.48
N PHE A 49 7.68 -9.78 3.58
CA PHE A 49 7.69 -9.02 4.82
C PHE A 49 6.87 -9.69 5.92
N GLU A 50 5.62 -10.08 5.63
CA GLU A 50 4.76 -10.75 6.60
C GLU A 50 5.34 -12.09 7.07
N ASN A 51 5.99 -12.84 6.18
CA ASN A 51 6.71 -14.06 6.54
C ASN A 51 7.89 -13.76 7.48
N LYS A 52 8.76 -12.79 7.15
CA LYS A 52 9.90 -12.41 8.00
C LYS A 52 9.44 -11.89 9.37
N LYS A 53 8.35 -11.13 9.41
CA LYS A 53 7.70 -10.65 10.65
C LYS A 53 7.17 -11.81 11.51
N SER A 54 6.54 -12.81 10.89
CA SER A 54 6.08 -14.01 11.61
C SER A 54 7.24 -14.81 12.21
N LEU A 55 8.31 -15.02 11.44
CA LEU A 55 9.53 -15.69 11.90
C LEU A 55 10.22 -14.94 13.04
N LEU A 56 10.28 -13.61 12.94
CA LEU A 56 10.78 -12.73 13.99
C LEU A 56 9.97 -12.89 15.28
N GLN A 57 8.63 -12.86 15.18
CA GLN A 57 7.75 -13.03 16.34
C GLN A 57 7.96 -14.40 17.01
N GLN A 58 8.06 -15.47 16.22
CA GLN A 58 8.33 -16.81 16.73
C GLN A 58 9.68 -16.87 17.46
N GLU A 59 10.73 -16.29 16.89
CA GLU A 59 12.05 -16.26 17.51
C GLU A 59 12.05 -15.47 18.82
N MET A 60 11.34 -14.34 18.89
CA MET A 60 11.17 -13.58 20.13
C MET A 60 10.44 -14.37 21.21
N LEU A 61 9.39 -15.13 20.85
CA LEU A 61 8.69 -16.00 21.80
C LEU A 61 9.62 -17.11 22.33
N LEU A 62 10.38 -17.75 21.46
CA LEU A 62 11.36 -18.77 21.85
C LEU A 62 12.45 -18.21 22.77
N LEU A 63 12.88 -16.96 22.56
CA LEU A 63 13.82 -16.28 23.45
C LEU A 63 13.25 -16.07 24.85
N CYS A 64 11.99 -15.66 24.96
CA CYS A 64 11.28 -15.51 26.23
C CYS A 64 11.10 -16.87 26.93
N GLU A 65 10.67 -17.91 26.22
CA GLU A 65 10.46 -19.25 26.78
C GLU A 65 11.75 -19.86 27.34
N LYS A 66 12.89 -19.63 26.67
CA LYS A 66 14.21 -20.09 27.13
C LYS A 66 14.73 -19.30 28.33
N ASN A 67 14.18 -18.11 28.59
CA ASN A 67 14.63 -17.22 29.67
C ASN A 67 13.44 -16.69 30.50
N PRO A 68 12.70 -17.56 31.21
CA PRO A 68 11.44 -17.21 31.86
C PRO A 68 11.59 -16.18 33.01
N HIS A 69 12.81 -15.93 33.46
CA HIS A 69 13.12 -15.00 34.56
C HIS A 69 13.64 -13.64 34.09
N LYS A 70 13.76 -13.41 32.78
CA LYS A 70 14.25 -12.15 32.20
C LYS A 70 13.16 -11.53 31.35
N SER A 71 13.04 -10.21 31.37
CA SER A 71 12.13 -9.53 30.46
C SER A 71 12.69 -9.56 29.03
N LEU A 72 11.83 -9.43 28.02
CA LEU A 72 12.28 -9.36 26.63
C LEU A 72 13.26 -8.20 26.40
N GLN A 73 13.08 -7.06 27.08
CA GLN A 73 14.03 -5.94 27.03
C GLN A 73 15.42 -6.33 27.54
N ASP A 74 15.50 -7.15 28.59
CA ASP A 74 16.78 -7.63 29.13
C ASP A 74 17.46 -8.68 28.23
N LEU A 75 16.72 -9.25 27.28
CA LEU A 75 17.19 -10.27 26.34
C LEU A 75 17.62 -9.69 25.00
N LEU A 76 17.11 -8.51 24.64
CA LEU A 76 17.46 -7.83 23.40
C LEU A 76 18.74 -7.03 23.59
N SER A 77 19.66 -7.13 22.63
CA SER A 77 20.79 -6.21 22.56
C SER A 77 20.32 -4.81 22.18
N GLU A 78 21.09 -3.78 22.56
CA GLU A 78 20.85 -2.39 22.14
C GLU A 78 20.74 -2.27 20.62
N GLU A 79 21.61 -2.96 19.88
CA GLU A 79 21.55 -3.04 18.41
C GLU A 79 20.22 -3.61 17.91
N THR A 80 19.70 -4.67 18.53
CA THR A 80 18.39 -5.23 18.15
C THR A 80 17.26 -4.25 18.40
N SER A 81 17.31 -3.53 19.53
CA SER A 81 16.31 -2.49 19.85
C SER A 81 16.31 -1.39 18.78
N ILE A 82 17.49 -0.90 18.40
CA ILE A 82 17.64 0.11 17.35
C ILE A 82 17.07 -0.38 16.01
N LEU A 83 17.31 -1.64 15.65
CA LEU A 83 16.76 -2.21 14.42
C LEU A 83 15.22 -2.33 14.46
N LEU A 84 14.64 -2.72 15.60
CA LEU A 84 13.18 -2.76 15.76
C LEU A 84 12.55 -1.36 15.69
N ASP A 85 13.19 -0.36 16.29
CA ASP A 85 12.75 1.03 16.20
C ASP A 85 12.82 1.54 14.75
N THR A 86 13.88 1.18 14.01
CA THR A 86 14.04 1.49 12.59
C THR A 86 12.94 0.85 11.76
N MET A 87 12.68 -0.45 11.95
CA MET A 87 11.59 -1.17 11.29
C MET A 87 10.23 -0.52 11.55
N ARG A 88 9.97 -0.10 12.81
CA ARG A 88 8.74 0.62 13.18
C ARG A 88 8.62 1.96 12.47
N ALA A 89 9.70 2.74 12.41
CA ALA A 89 9.72 4.03 11.72
C ALA A 89 9.40 3.86 10.22
N LYS A 90 10.00 2.85 9.58
CA LYS A 90 9.74 2.52 8.17
C LYS A 90 8.30 2.07 7.91
N LEU A 91 7.69 1.32 8.82
CA LEU A 91 6.27 0.97 8.73
C LEU A 91 5.36 2.21 8.76
N GLU A 92 5.64 3.17 9.65
CA GLU A 92 4.83 4.39 9.73
C GLU A 92 5.03 5.30 8.50
N GLU A 93 6.25 5.35 7.96
CA GLU A 93 6.56 6.00 6.68
C GLU A 93 5.74 5.39 5.53
N LEU A 94 5.81 4.07 5.37
CA LEU A 94 5.08 3.33 4.33
C LEU A 94 3.57 3.54 4.45
N LYS A 95 3.02 3.47 5.67
CA LYS A 95 1.60 3.71 5.95
C LYS A 95 1.17 5.10 5.52
N THR A 96 1.97 6.12 5.82
CA THR A 96 1.68 7.51 5.46
C THR A 96 1.69 7.69 3.94
N LEU A 97 2.72 7.17 3.26
CA LEU A 97 2.85 7.24 1.80
C LEU A 97 1.72 6.49 1.08
N ASN A 98 1.37 5.30 1.57
CA ASN A 98 0.29 4.49 0.99
C ASN A 98 -1.08 5.14 1.22
N ALA A 99 -1.31 5.77 2.38
CA ALA A 99 -2.53 6.53 2.62
C ALA A 99 -2.67 7.73 1.67
N ASN A 100 -1.56 8.40 1.34
CA ASN A 100 -1.55 9.47 0.34
C ASN A 100 -1.89 8.93 -1.05
N TYR A 101 -1.25 7.83 -1.45
CA TYR A 101 -1.50 7.17 -2.72
C TYR A 101 -2.95 6.74 -2.87
N ALA A 102 -3.53 6.09 -1.83
CA ALA A 102 -4.92 5.65 -1.83
C ALA A 102 -5.91 6.81 -2.04
N ARG A 103 -5.65 7.99 -1.48
CA ARG A 103 -6.49 9.18 -1.72
C ARG A 103 -6.44 9.64 -3.17
N SER A 104 -5.26 9.62 -3.79
CA SER A 104 -5.10 9.93 -5.21
C SER A 104 -5.82 8.91 -6.10
N VAL A 105 -5.68 7.61 -5.82
CA VAL A 105 -6.39 6.53 -6.53
C VAL A 105 -7.90 6.73 -6.45
N PHE A 106 -8.42 7.03 -5.25
CA PHE A 106 -9.84 7.30 -5.07
C PHE A 106 -10.33 8.50 -5.88
N ALA A 107 -9.58 9.61 -5.87
CA ALA A 107 -9.92 10.79 -6.65
C ALA A 107 -9.95 10.51 -8.17
N VAL A 108 -8.99 9.71 -8.67
CA VAL A 108 -8.94 9.28 -10.08
C VAL A 108 -10.13 8.38 -10.42
N ALA A 109 -10.48 7.43 -9.55
CA ALA A 109 -11.63 6.56 -9.74
C ALA A 109 -12.95 7.36 -9.80
N GLU A 110 -13.16 8.29 -8.87
CA GLU A 110 -14.33 9.17 -8.86
C GLU A 110 -14.40 10.06 -10.11
N PHE A 111 -13.25 10.56 -10.58
CA PHE A 111 -13.19 11.31 -11.82
C PHE A 111 -13.65 10.47 -13.02
N TYR A 112 -13.11 9.26 -13.20
CA TYR A 112 -13.53 8.38 -14.29
C TYR A 112 -15.00 7.97 -14.19
N ASN A 113 -15.50 7.68 -12.98
CA ASN A 113 -16.91 7.41 -12.75
C ASN A 113 -17.80 8.58 -13.17
N SER A 114 -17.42 9.81 -12.82
CA SER A 114 -18.16 11.02 -13.21
C SER A 114 -18.17 11.25 -14.72
N LEU A 115 -17.06 10.93 -15.40
CA LEU A 115 -16.98 11.01 -16.86
C LEU A 115 -17.89 9.97 -17.52
N ILE A 116 -17.85 8.73 -17.05
CA ILE A 116 -18.73 7.65 -17.52
C ILE A 116 -20.19 8.07 -17.37
N GLN A 117 -20.56 8.63 -16.21
CA GLN A 117 -21.93 9.07 -15.96
C GLN A 117 -22.42 10.17 -16.91
N ARG A 118 -21.50 11.00 -17.40
CA ARG A 118 -21.79 12.11 -18.31
C ARG A 118 -21.77 11.69 -19.78
N VAL A 119 -20.93 10.72 -20.14
CA VAL A 119 -20.75 10.25 -21.52
C VAL A 119 -21.81 9.23 -21.88
N ILE A 120 -22.11 8.28 -20.98
CA ILE A 120 -23.08 7.23 -21.22
C ILE A 120 -24.48 7.78 -20.86
N PRO A 121 -25.41 7.89 -21.83
CA PRO A 121 -26.78 8.27 -21.52
C PRO A 121 -27.40 7.17 -20.65
N HIS A 122 -27.62 7.49 -19.38
CA HIS A 122 -28.40 6.63 -18.49
C HIS A 122 -29.88 6.86 -18.77
N GLU A 123 -30.59 5.83 -19.22
CA GLU A 123 -32.05 5.82 -19.18
C GLU A 123 -32.49 5.74 -17.71
N ASN A 124 -32.84 6.88 -17.13
CA ASN A 124 -33.67 6.89 -15.94
C ASN A 124 -35.05 6.34 -16.34
N ASN A 125 -35.25 5.03 -16.26
CA ASN A 125 -36.55 4.37 -16.40
C ASN A 125 -37.45 4.61 -15.17
N GLY A 126 -37.54 5.87 -14.76
CA GLY A 126 -38.53 6.40 -13.82
C GLY A 126 -39.55 7.22 -14.59
N TYR A 127 -40.84 6.99 -14.31
CA TYR A 127 -41.96 7.70 -14.92
C TYR A 127 -41.79 9.23 -14.81
N GLY A 128 -41.63 9.90 -15.95
CA GLY A 128 -41.79 11.35 -16.09
C GLY A 128 -40.51 12.14 -16.39
N HIS A 129 -40.36 12.53 -17.67
CA HIS A 129 -39.66 13.71 -18.16
C HIS A 129 -38.21 13.99 -17.71
N ASN A 130 -37.26 13.56 -18.53
CA ASN A 130 -36.37 14.40 -19.36
C ASN A 130 -35.11 13.60 -19.65
N ARG A 131 -34.86 13.29 -20.93
CA ARG A 131 -33.63 12.61 -21.35
C ARG A 131 -32.46 13.54 -21.08
N PRO A 132 -31.46 13.18 -20.26
CA PRO A 132 -30.19 13.91 -20.25
C PRO A 132 -29.53 13.68 -21.62
N GLN A 133 -29.63 14.67 -22.51
CA GLN A 133 -28.94 14.61 -23.81
C GLN A 133 -27.44 14.66 -23.57
N SER A 134 -26.74 13.57 -23.90
CA SER A 134 -25.28 13.56 -23.96
C SER A 134 -24.82 14.66 -24.93
N HIS A 135 -24.02 15.61 -24.42
CA HIS A 135 -23.53 16.73 -25.23
C HIS A 135 -22.52 16.28 -26.31
N ILE A 136 -21.95 15.08 -26.17
CA ILE A 136 -20.87 14.58 -27.04
C ILE A 136 -21.42 13.85 -28.29
N LEU A 137 -22.61 13.25 -28.22
CA LEU A 137 -23.20 12.52 -29.36
C LEU A 137 -23.96 13.42 -30.35
N LYS A 138 -23.84 14.75 -30.24
CA LYS A 138 -24.31 15.68 -31.28
C LYS A 138 -23.24 15.84 -32.36
N ILE A 139 -22.95 14.77 -33.09
CA ILE A 139 -22.22 14.86 -34.36
C ILE A 139 -23.24 14.73 -35.49
N GLN A 140 -23.28 15.80 -36.28
CA GLN A 140 -24.04 16.13 -37.49
C GLN A 140 -24.65 14.96 -38.28
N ALA A 141 -25.97 15.03 -38.48
CA ALA A 141 -26.67 14.49 -39.63
C ALA A 141 -27.28 15.67 -40.41
#